data_AF-A0A4R5UCR6-F1
#
_entry.id   AF-A0A4R5UCR6-F1
#
_cell.length_a   1.000
_cell.length_b   1.000
_cell.length_c   1.000
_cell.angle_alpha   90.00
_cell.angle_beta   90.00
_cell.angle_gamma   90.00
#
_symmetry.space_group_name_H-M   'P 1'
#
loop_
_entity.id
_entity.type
_entity.pdbx_description
1 polymer ?
#
loop_
_entity_poly.entity_id
_entity_poly.type
_entity_poly.pdbx_seq_one_letter_code
_entity_poly.pdbx_strand_id
1 'polypeptide(L)'
;MKQRLICGVVLLGMLGASGAALAARHHYDVIGESYGRSVEEAIDNAWRDADEQCYRNWGRSDQDITVLETGVDPSTGYFTARVSLGCTVDD
;
A
#
# COMPACT_ATOMS: atom_id res chain seq x y z
N MET A 1 53.35 11.00 -32.23
CA MET A 1 51.87 10.92 -32.16
C MET A 1 51.47 9.56 -31.59
N LYS A 2 51.12 9.42 -30.31
CA LYS A 2 50.54 8.17 -29.74
C LYS A 2 50.12 8.36 -28.27
N GLN A 3 49.13 9.21 -27.98
CA GLN A 3 48.52 9.32 -26.64
C GLN A 3 47.05 9.77 -26.74
N ARG A 4 46.19 8.98 -27.40
CA ARG A 4 44.74 9.32 -27.49
C ARG A 4 43.79 8.13 -27.34
N LEU A 5 44.20 7.04 -26.68
CA LEU A 5 43.37 5.83 -26.60
C LEU A 5 42.91 5.44 -25.19
N ILE A 6 43.18 6.23 -24.15
CA ILE A 6 42.90 5.83 -22.76
C ILE A 6 41.61 6.48 -22.20
N CYS A 7 41.12 7.60 -22.77
CA CYS A 7 39.95 8.29 -22.23
C CYS A 7 38.59 7.60 -22.49
N GLY A 8 38.51 6.65 -23.43
CA GLY A 8 37.24 6.02 -23.81
C GLY A 8 36.72 4.99 -22.81
N VAL A 9 37.61 4.34 -22.07
CA VAL A 9 37.23 3.23 -21.17
C VAL A 9 36.65 3.75 -19.84
N VAL A 10 37.06 4.95 -19.41
CA VAL A 10 36.58 5.54 -18.14
C VAL A 10 35.12 5.99 -18.25
N LEU A 11 34.65 6.44 -19.43
CA LEU A 11 33.27 6.88 -19.62
C LEU A 11 32.26 5.72 -19.72
N LEU A 12 32.66 4.54 -20.19
CA LEU A 12 31.78 3.37 -20.18
C LEU A 12 31.62 2.73 -18.78
N GLY A 13 32.56 2.98 -17.87
CA GLY A 13 32.46 2.52 -16.48
C GLY A 13 31.45 3.28 -15.62
N MET A 14 31.11 4.53 -16.00
CA MET A 14 30.15 5.36 -15.25
C MET A 14 28.68 5.07 -15.60
N LEU A 15 28.40 4.44 -16.75
CA LEU A 15 27.04 4.07 -17.15
C LEU A 15 26.52 2.80 -16.46
N GLY A 16 27.41 1.99 -15.86
CA GLY A 16 27.03 0.77 -15.13
C GLY A 16 26.71 1.00 -13.65
N ALA A 17 26.97 2.20 -13.11
CA ALA A 17 26.76 2.53 -11.71
C ALA A 17 25.37 3.15 -11.42
N SER A 18 24.58 3.42 -12.45
CA SER A 18 23.14 3.64 -12.30
C SER A 18 22.45 2.29 -12.23
N GLY A 19 22.76 1.51 -11.20
CA GLY A 19 21.76 0.63 -10.63
C GLY A 19 20.63 1.53 -10.19
N ALA A 20 19.68 1.80 -11.08
CA ALA A 20 18.35 2.19 -10.65
C ALA A 20 17.97 1.12 -9.64
N ALA A 21 18.04 1.46 -8.35
CA ALA A 21 17.35 0.69 -7.34
C ALA A 21 15.90 0.70 -7.81
N LEU A 22 15.48 -0.37 -8.47
CA LEU A 22 14.08 -0.66 -8.68
C LEU A 22 13.58 -0.82 -7.25
N ALA A 23 13.01 0.26 -6.69
CA ALA A 23 12.32 0.18 -5.43
C ALA A 23 11.31 -0.96 -5.57
N ALA A 24 11.51 -2.02 -4.79
CA ALA A 24 10.65 -3.18 -4.89
C ALA A 24 9.29 -2.76 -4.32
N ARG A 25 8.28 -2.67 -5.18
CA ARG A 25 6.93 -2.32 -4.74
C ARG A 25 6.19 -3.60 -4.36
N HIS A 26 5.88 -3.74 -3.07
CA HIS A 26 5.16 -4.88 -2.53
C HIS A 26 3.72 -4.49 -2.25
N HIS A 27 2.78 -5.29 -2.77
CA HIS A 27 1.35 -5.12 -2.51
C HIS A 27 0.85 -6.14 -1.49
N TYR A 28 -0.04 -5.71 -0.61
CA TYR A 28 -0.74 -6.56 0.35
C TYR A 28 -2.12 -5.98 0.66
N ASP A 29 -3.06 -6.85 1.02
CA ASP A 29 -4.40 -6.45 1.46
C ASP A 29 -4.46 -6.34 2.99
N VAL A 30 -5.16 -5.32 3.47
CA VAL A 30 -5.48 -5.12 4.89
C VAL A 30 -6.98 -5.26 5.08
N ILE A 31 -7.35 -6.02 6.12
CA ILE A 31 -8.74 -6.20 6.51
C ILE A 31 -9.07 -5.24 7.65
N GLY A 32 -10.03 -4.36 7.41
CA GLY A 32 -10.63 -3.50 8.43
C GLY A 32 -11.98 -4.06 8.86
N GLU A 33 -12.24 -4.09 10.16
CA GLU A 33 -13.50 -4.54 10.74
C GLU A 33 -13.98 -3.49 11.75
N SER A 34 -15.23 -3.02 11.59
CA SER A 34 -15.77 -2.02 12.51
C SER A 34 -17.29 -2.03 12.61
N TYR A 35 -17.79 -1.18 13.51
CA TYR A 35 -19.20 -1.02 13.84
C TYR A 35 -19.67 0.41 13.53
N GLY A 36 -20.97 0.60 13.31
CA GLY A 36 -21.59 1.90 13.06
C GLY A 36 -23.08 1.95 13.39
N ARG A 37 -23.65 3.15 13.50
CA ARG A 37 -25.11 3.36 13.65
C ARG A 37 -25.87 3.17 12.34
N SER A 38 -25.17 3.18 11.21
CA SER A 38 -25.67 2.76 9.89
C SER A 38 -24.66 1.83 9.20
N VAL A 39 -25.08 1.18 8.11
CA VAL A 39 -24.18 0.37 7.28
C VAL A 39 -23.04 1.22 6.71
N GLU A 40 -23.35 2.42 6.24
CA GLU A 40 -22.37 3.35 5.68
C GLU A 40 -21.35 3.80 6.72
N GLU A 41 -21.80 4.11 7.94
CA GLU A 41 -20.89 4.46 9.04
C GLU A 41 -19.99 3.27 9.42
N ALA A 42 -20.53 2.06 9.46
CA ALA A 42 -19.74 0.86 9.74
C ALA A 42 -18.65 0.65 8.66
N ILE A 43 -19.00 0.84 7.39
CA ILE A 43 -18.04 0.76 6.27
C ILE A 43 -16.98 1.85 6.37
N ASP A 44 -17.36 3.11 6.64
CA ASP A 44 -16.39 4.21 6.79
C ASP A 44 -15.42 3.94 7.95
N ASN A 45 -15.93 3.49 9.10
CA ASN A 45 -15.09 3.14 10.23
C ASN A 45 -14.16 1.96 9.93
N ALA A 46 -14.66 0.92 9.23
CA ALA A 46 -13.85 -0.23 8.84
C ALA A 46 -12.76 0.17 7.82
N TRP A 47 -13.07 1.07 6.90
CA TRP A 47 -12.07 1.62 5.98
C TRP A 47 -10.99 2.41 6.71
N ARG A 48 -11.37 3.30 7.64
CA ARG A 48 -10.41 4.08 8.44
C ARG A 48 -9.50 3.18 9.27
N ASP A 49 -10.04 2.10 9.83
CA ASP A 49 -9.24 1.11 10.56
C ASP A 49 -8.23 0.41 9.64
N ALA A 50 -8.65 -0.04 8.45
CA ALA A 50 -7.75 -0.62 7.46
C ALA A 50 -6.67 0.37 6.98
N ASP A 51 -7.02 1.63 6.76
CA ASP A 51 -6.10 2.70 6.34
C ASP A 51 -5.05 2.98 7.43
N GLU A 52 -5.48 3.05 8.69
CA GLU A 52 -4.57 3.23 9.81
C GLU A 52 -3.60 2.05 9.96
N GLN A 53 -4.09 0.81 9.81
CA GLN A 53 -3.26 -0.38 9.79
C GLN A 53 -2.26 -0.37 8.62
N CYS A 54 -2.68 0.08 7.44
CA CYS A 54 -1.82 0.28 6.28
C CYS A 54 -0.67 1.24 6.58
N TYR A 55 -1.01 2.42 7.12
CA TYR A 55 -0.07 3.47 7.51
C TYR A 55 0.93 2.98 8.57
N ARG A 56 0.46 2.26 9.60
CA ARG A 56 1.31 1.70 10.67
C ARG A 56 2.32 0.68 10.14
N ASN A 57 2.02 0.04 9.02
CA ASN A 57 2.92 -0.90 8.33
C ASN A 57 3.80 -0.22 7.26
N TRP A 58 3.92 1.12 7.30
CA TRP A 58 4.65 1.92 6.31
C TRP A 58 4.11 1.79 4.88
N GLY A 59 2.89 1.31 4.74
CA GLY A 59 2.20 1.20 3.47
C GLY A 59 1.48 2.47 3.09
N ARG A 60 1.35 2.68 1.78
CA ARG A 60 0.41 3.61 1.17
C ARG A 60 -0.86 2.86 0.77
N SER A 61 -2.00 3.30 1.27
CA SER A 61 -3.32 2.78 0.93
C SER A 61 -3.76 3.17 -0.47
N ASP A 62 -4.52 2.27 -1.09
CA ASP A 62 -5.26 2.53 -2.32
C ASP A 62 -6.50 3.39 -2.05
N GLN A 63 -7.11 3.93 -3.10
CA GLN A 63 -8.31 4.78 -2.96
C GLN A 63 -9.62 3.96 -2.96
N ASP A 64 -9.57 2.75 -3.50
CA ASP A 64 -10.73 1.88 -3.61
C ASP A 64 -10.74 0.84 -2.50
N ILE A 65 -11.91 0.59 -1.92
CA ILE A 65 -12.15 -0.47 -0.95
C ILE A 65 -13.04 -1.55 -1.53
N THR A 66 -12.84 -2.79 -1.07
CA THR A 66 -13.77 -3.89 -1.33
C THR A 66 -14.56 -4.18 -0.07
N VAL A 67 -15.88 -4.02 -0.12
CA VAL A 67 -16.76 -4.46 0.98
C VAL A 67 -16.88 -5.98 0.91
N LEU A 68 -16.38 -6.66 1.95
CA LEU A 68 -16.40 -8.12 2.04
C LEU A 68 -17.67 -8.63 2.69
N GLU A 69 -18.13 -7.93 3.73
CA GLU A 69 -19.29 -8.33 4.52
C GLU A 69 -19.93 -7.11 5.20
N THR A 70 -21.25 -7.12 5.30
CA THR A 70 -22.01 -6.21 6.16
C THR A 70 -23.07 -6.98 6.93
N GLY A 71 -23.43 -6.49 8.11
CA GLY A 71 -24.40 -7.15 8.96
C GLY A 71 -24.93 -6.26 10.07
N VAL A 72 -25.70 -6.87 10.97
CA VAL A 72 -26.15 -6.27 12.22
C VAL A 72 -25.77 -7.22 13.35
N ASP A 73 -25.02 -6.73 14.32
CA ASP A 73 -24.71 -7.50 15.52
C ASP A 73 -25.98 -7.61 16.39
N PRO A 74 -26.52 -8.82 16.61
CA PRO A 74 -27.75 -9.01 17.36
C PRO A 74 -27.63 -8.66 18.85
N SER A 75 -26.41 -8.62 19.40
CA SER A 75 -26.17 -8.35 20.82
C SER A 75 -26.18 -6.85 21.13
N THR A 76 -25.73 -6.02 20.20
CA THR A 76 -25.60 -4.57 20.38
C THR A 76 -26.58 -3.77 19.52
N GLY A 77 -27.12 -4.38 18.45
CA GLY A 77 -27.99 -3.73 17.47
C GLY A 77 -27.26 -2.80 16.50
N TYR A 78 -25.92 -2.74 16.55
CA TYR A 78 -25.12 -1.92 15.64
C TYR A 78 -24.88 -2.64 14.31
N PHE A 79 -24.68 -1.86 13.26
CA PHE A 79 -24.23 -2.39 11.98
C PHE A 79 -22.75 -2.77 12.07
N THR A 80 -22.39 -3.85 11.41
CA THR A 80 -21.01 -4.31 11.25
C THR A 80 -20.60 -4.23 9.79
N ALA A 81 -19.33 -3.96 9.56
CA ALA A 81 -18.74 -4.04 8.23
C ALA A 81 -17.33 -4.62 8.29
N ARG A 82 -16.99 -5.38 7.25
CA ARG A 82 -15.64 -5.85 6.97
C ARG A 82 -15.25 -5.45 5.57
N VAL A 83 -14.09 -4.82 5.43
CA VAL A 83 -13.58 -4.31 4.14
C VAL A 83 -12.16 -4.80 3.90
N SER A 84 -11.79 -4.95 2.63
CA SER A 84 -10.41 -5.13 2.17
C SER A 84 -9.92 -3.83 1.56
N LEU A 85 -8.74 -3.38 1.98
CA LEU A 85 -8.05 -2.22 1.45
C LEU A 85 -6.68 -2.65 0.93
N GLY A 86 -6.40 -2.35 -0.33
CA GLY A 86 -5.09 -2.57 -0.93
C GLY A 86 -4.05 -1.59 -0.36
N CYS A 87 -2.86 -2.12 -0.08
CA CYS A 87 -1.72 -1.37 0.45
C CYS A 87 -0.47 -1.66 -0.36
N THR A 88 0.40 -0.66 -0.49
CA THR A 88 1.69 -0.82 -1.16
C THR A 88 2.83 -0.22 -0.36
N VAL A 89 3.95 -0.93 -0.26
CA VAL A 89 5.20 -0.44 0.34
C VAL A 89 6.32 -0.49 -0.71
N ASP A 90 7.16 0.54 -0.71
CA ASP A 90 8.35 0.63 -1.57
C ASP A 90 9.59 0.36 -0.71
N ASP A 91 10.47 -0.56 -1.13
CA ASP A 91 11.80 -0.85 -0.53
C ASP A 91 12.88 0.12 -1.02
#